data_AF-A0A960SIY6-F1
#
_entry.id   AF-A0A960SIY6-F1
#
_cell.length_a   1.000
_cell.length_b   1.000
_cell.length_c   1.000
_cell.angle_alpha   90.00
_cell.angle_beta   90.00
_cell.angle_gamma   90.00
#
_symmetry.space_group_name_H-M   'P 1'
#
loop_
_entity.id
_entity.type
_entity.pdbx_description
1 polymer ?
#
loop_
_entity_poly.entity_id
_entity_poly.type
_entity_poly.pdbx_seq_one_letter_code
_entity_poly.pdbx_strand_id
1 'polypeptide(L)'
;MSDPNNFPRMDRRTALKWISTAAATVPSIQSFSLSAEKSSGATRGIKAKGYGPDPDLLKIYKPGDLWPLTFTEEQRRLVIALCDIIMPADDQSPSASS
;
A
#
# COMPACT_ATOMS: atom_id res chain seq x y z
N MET A 1 -20.36 -34.75 -18.51
CA MET A 1 -19.32 -33.80 -18.95
C MET A 1 -19.37 -32.65 -17.96
N SER A 2 -18.40 -32.53 -17.07
CA SER A 2 -18.40 -31.51 -16.00
C SER A 2 -17.62 -30.29 -16.47
N ASP A 3 -18.20 -29.09 -16.38
CA ASP A 3 -17.54 -27.85 -16.79
C ASP A 3 -16.32 -27.54 -15.92
N PRO A 4 -15.13 -27.28 -16.51
CA PRO A 4 -13.89 -27.06 -15.76
C PRO A 4 -13.83 -25.72 -15.01
N ASN A 5 -14.82 -24.85 -15.18
CA ASN A 5 -14.87 -23.50 -14.58
C ASN A 5 -15.93 -23.32 -13.49
N ASN A 6 -16.63 -24.39 -13.09
CA ASN A 6 -17.59 -24.30 -12.00
C ASN A 6 -16.92 -24.59 -10.65
N PHE A 7 -16.15 -23.62 -10.14
CA PHE A 7 -15.66 -23.71 -8.77
C PHE A 7 -16.84 -23.58 -7.81
N PRO A 8 -16.99 -24.49 -6.83
CA PRO A 8 -18.05 -24.38 -5.84
C PRO A 8 -17.87 -23.06 -5.08
N ARG A 9 -18.79 -22.11 -5.30
CA ARG A 9 -18.79 -20.83 -4.59
C ARG A 9 -18.99 -21.12 -3.10
N MET A 10 -18.06 -20.67 -2.27
CA MET A 10 -18.18 -20.80 -0.82
C MET A 10 -19.47 -20.11 -0.34
N ASP A 11 -20.26 -20.81 0.48
CA ASP A 11 -21.47 -20.23 1.07
C ASP A 11 -21.12 -19.01 1.94
N ARG A 12 -21.99 -17.99 1.90
CA ARG A 12 -21.78 -16.73 2.61
C ARG A 12 -21.61 -16.93 4.11
N ARG A 13 -22.35 -17.87 4.70
CA ARG A 13 -22.22 -18.20 6.13
C ARG A 13 -20.88 -18.85 6.46
N THR A 14 -20.36 -19.68 5.55
CA THR A 14 -19.04 -20.28 5.70
C THR A 14 -17.96 -19.21 5.63
N ALA A 15 -18.07 -18.26 4.71
CA ALA A 15 -17.15 -17.11 4.64
C ALA A 15 -17.18 -16.28 5.94
N LEU A 16 -18.37 -15.96 6.47
CA LEU A 16 -18.51 -15.20 7.72
C LEU A 16 -17.93 -15.94 8.93
N LYS A 17 -18.03 -17.26 8.98
CA LYS A 17 -17.39 -18.08 10.03
C LYS A 17 -15.87 -17.96 9.97
N TRP A 18 -15.27 -18.06 8.77
CA TRP A 18 -13.82 -17.90 8.61
C TRP A 18 -13.34 -16.51 9.03
N ILE A 19 -14.05 -15.45 8.66
CA ILE A 19 -13.72 -14.08 9.06
C ILE A 19 -13.81 -13.93 10.59
N SER A 20 -14.87 -14.43 11.21
CA SER A 20 -15.06 -14.36 12.67
C SER A 20 -13.99 -15.14 13.43
N THR A 21 -13.67 -16.36 12.99
CA THR A 21 -12.59 -17.16 13.57
C THR A 21 -11.23 -16.45 13.45
N ALA A 22 -10.93 -15.85 12.29
CA ALA A 22 -9.71 -15.08 12.11
C ALA A 22 -9.66 -13.82 12.99
N ALA A 23 -10.80 -13.13 13.18
CA ALA A 23 -10.89 -11.94 14.03
C ALA A 23 -10.75 -12.27 15.52
N ALA A 24 -11.30 -13.41 15.97
CA ALA A 24 -11.24 -13.83 17.37
C ALA A 24 -9.84 -14.24 17.83
N THR A 25 -8.95 -14.61 16.92
CA THR A 25 -7.54 -14.94 17.24
C THR A 25 -6.63 -13.71 17.26
N VAL A 26 -7.08 -12.55 16.76
CA VAL A 26 -6.31 -11.29 16.73
C VAL A 26 -5.77 -10.89 18.12
N PRO A 27 -6.54 -10.97 19.23
CA PRO A 27 -6.02 -10.62 20.55
C PRO A 27 -4.91 -11.55 21.06
N SER A 28 -4.79 -12.77 20.52
CA SER A 28 -3.73 -13.72 20.87
C SER A 28 -2.47 -13.54 20.01
N ILE A 29 -2.53 -12.72 18.96
CA ILE A 29 -1.38 -12.33 18.16
C ILE A 29 -0.72 -11.14 18.87
N GLN A 30 0.05 -11.42 19.93
CA GLN A 30 0.78 -10.40 20.70
C GLN A 30 1.88 -9.67 19.91
N SER A 31 2.11 -10.02 18.64
CA SER A 31 3.31 -9.60 17.88
C SER A 31 3.03 -8.93 16.54
N PHE A 32 1.78 -8.69 16.16
CA PHE A 32 1.45 -7.99 14.92
C PHE A 32 0.49 -6.85 15.21
N SER A 33 1.05 -5.68 15.53
CA SER A 33 0.27 -4.46 15.71
C SER A 33 -0.45 -4.11 14.41
N LEU A 34 -1.76 -4.38 14.35
CA LEU A 34 -2.64 -4.01 13.23
C LEU A 34 -3.24 -2.60 13.40
N SER A 35 -2.60 -1.74 14.19
CA SER A 35 -2.95 -0.34 14.40
C SER A 35 -1.67 0.48 14.56
N ALA A 36 -1.74 1.74 14.14
CA ALA A 36 -0.72 2.75 14.37
C ALA A 36 -0.55 3.01 15.88
N GLU A 37 0.16 2.11 16.56
CA GLU A 37 0.65 2.38 17.90
C GLU A 37 1.70 3.49 17.78
N LYS A 38 1.46 4.59 18.49
CA LYS A 38 2.48 5.59 18.79
C LYS A 38 3.54 4.91 19.63
N SER A 39 4.53 4.29 18.98
CA SER A 39 5.60 3.56 19.64
C SER A 39 6.35 4.50 20.57
N SER A 40 6.17 4.34 21.88
CA SER A 40 7.03 4.93 22.91
C SER A 40 8.33 4.13 23.09
N GLY A 41 8.59 3.14 22.24
CA GLY A 41 9.89 2.50 22.11
C GLY A 41 10.86 3.43 21.38
N ALA A 42 12.00 3.69 22.02
CA ALA A 42 13.10 4.50 21.51
C ALA A 42 13.70 3.94 20.21
N THR A 43 12.98 4.07 19.10
CA THR A 43 13.62 4.35 17.83
C THR A 43 14.16 5.78 17.97
N ARG A 44 15.40 6.03 17.53
CA ARG A 44 15.94 7.38 17.41
C ARG A 44 14.94 8.14 16.54
N GLY A 45 14.02 8.87 17.19
CA GLY A 45 12.74 9.20 16.60
C GLY A 45 12.99 9.91 15.30
N ILE A 46 12.71 9.24 14.18
CA ILE A 46 12.61 9.92 12.90
C ILE A 46 11.44 10.85 13.11
N LYS A 47 11.73 12.10 13.50
CA LYS A 47 10.78 13.20 13.46
C LYS A 47 10.55 13.48 11.98
N ALA A 48 9.83 12.58 11.32
CA ALA A 48 9.35 12.80 9.98
C ALA A 48 8.47 14.04 10.07
N LYS A 49 8.92 15.13 9.44
CA LYS A 49 8.10 16.32 9.28
C LYS A 49 6.86 15.88 8.51
N GLY A 50 5.69 15.98 9.14
CA GLY A 50 4.42 15.67 8.47
C GLY A 50 4.31 16.45 7.16
N TYR A 51 3.64 15.85 6.18
CA TYR A 51 3.62 16.34 4.80
C TYR A 51 2.76 17.61 4.61
N GLY A 52 2.06 18.05 5.66
CA GLY A 52 1.22 19.25 5.66
C GLY A 52 -0.26 18.93 5.41
N PRO A 53 -1.16 19.91 5.62
CA PRO A 53 -2.58 19.80 5.27
C PRO A 53 -2.77 19.74 3.75
N ASP A 54 -3.99 19.42 3.32
CA ASP A 54 -4.32 19.35 1.89
C ASP A 54 -4.12 20.70 1.19
N PRO A 55 -3.52 20.70 -0.01
CA PRO A 55 -3.26 21.91 -0.78
C PRO A 55 -4.53 22.49 -1.42
N ASP A 56 -4.48 23.78 -1.76
CA ASP A 56 -5.52 24.41 -2.58
C ASP A 56 -5.41 23.92 -4.03
N LEU A 57 -6.35 23.09 -4.47
CA LEU A 57 -6.34 22.46 -5.79
C LEU A 57 -6.51 23.46 -6.96
N LEU A 58 -6.91 24.71 -6.69
CA LEU A 58 -7.06 25.75 -7.72
C LEU A 58 -5.74 26.49 -8.02
N LYS A 59 -4.73 26.31 -7.17
CA LYS A 59 -3.42 26.94 -7.34
C LYS A 59 -2.46 26.03 -8.10
N ILE A 60 -1.67 26.62 -8.98
CA ILE A 60 -0.59 25.91 -9.70
C ILE A 60 0.66 25.88 -8.82
N TYR A 61 1.18 24.68 -8.58
CA TYR A 61 2.38 24.43 -7.78
C TYR A 61 3.46 23.78 -8.64
N LYS A 62 4.73 24.04 -8.29
CA LYS A 62 5.86 23.31 -8.86
C LYS A 62 6.06 21.99 -8.12
N PRO A 63 6.71 20.99 -8.74
CA PRO A 63 7.06 19.74 -8.06
C PRO A 63 7.85 20.00 -6.78
N GLY A 64 7.39 19.45 -5.66
CA GLY A 64 8.00 19.62 -4.35
C GLY A 64 7.54 20.86 -3.56
N ASP A 65 6.77 21.79 -4.15
CA ASP A 65 6.11 22.88 -3.40
C ASP A 65 5.09 22.31 -2.41
N LEU A 66 4.43 21.22 -2.83
CA LEU A 66 3.57 20.37 -2.04
C LEU A 66 4.27 19.02 -1.89
N TRP A 67 4.22 18.44 -0.69
CA TRP A 67 4.80 17.14 -0.36
C TRP A 67 6.25 16.97 -0.85
N PRO A 68 7.25 17.22 0.02
CA PRO A 68 8.66 17.22 -0.38
C PRO A 68 9.06 15.95 -1.13
N LEU A 69 9.80 16.10 -2.23
CA LEU A 69 10.41 14.98 -2.94
C LEU A 69 11.46 14.35 -2.02
N THR A 70 11.19 13.16 -1.52
CA THR A 70 12.03 12.49 -0.52
C THR A 70 13.16 11.65 -1.11
N PHE A 71 13.06 11.29 -2.39
CA PHE A 71 14.09 10.52 -3.08
C PHE A 71 15.19 11.42 -3.63
N THR A 72 16.43 10.94 -3.54
CA THR A 72 17.54 11.48 -4.34
C THR A 72 17.34 11.13 -5.82
N GLU A 73 18.10 11.77 -6.70
CA GLU A 73 18.03 11.49 -8.14
C GLU A 73 18.40 10.03 -8.47
N GLU A 74 19.39 9.47 -7.76
CA GLU A 74 19.80 8.07 -7.92
C GLU A 74 18.69 7.12 -7.44
N GLN A 75 18.10 7.41 -6.28
CA GLN A 75 16.99 6.62 -5.74
C GLN A 75 15.78 6.68 -6.65
N ARG A 76 15.45 7.86 -7.18
CA ARG A 76 14.35 8.05 -8.13
C ARG A 76 14.56 7.22 -9.40
N ARG A 77 15.77 7.22 -9.96
CA ARG A 77 16.10 6.41 -11.15
C ARG A 77 15.97 4.91 -10.89
N LEU A 78 16.37 4.45 -9.71
CA LEU A 78 16.21 3.05 -9.31
C LEU A 78 14.74 2.68 -9.19
N VAL A 79 13.93 3.52 -8.55
CA VAL A 79 12.49 3.31 -8.40
C VAL A 79 11.78 3.26 -9.76
N ILE A 80 12.17 4.12 -10.71
CA ILE A 80 11.66 4.08 -12.10
C ILE A 80 11.88 2.70 -12.72
N ALA A 81 13.12 2.20 -12.67
CA ALA A 81 13.44 0.88 -13.21
C ALA A 81 12.69 -0.24 -12.48
N LEU A 82 12.55 -0.14 -11.16
CA LEU A 82 11.79 -1.11 -10.36
C LEU A 82 10.31 -1.14 -10.75
N CYS A 83 9.69 0.03 -10.98
CA CYS A 83 8.30 0.13 -11.41
C CYS A 83 8.07 -0.57 -12.75
N ASP A 84 8.96 -0.36 -13.72
CA ASP A 84 8.87 -1.01 -15.03
C ASP A 84 9.11 -2.52 -14.98
N ILE A 85 9.90 -3.01 -14.02
CA ILE A 85 10.08 -4.45 -13.79
C ILE A 85 8.80 -5.08 -13.22
N ILE A 86 8.14 -4.41 -12.28
CA ILE A 86 6.92 -4.93 -11.64
C ILE A 86 5.74 -4.89 -12.61
N MET A 87 5.61 -3.80 -13.37
CA MET A 87 4.55 -3.57 -14.35
C MET A 87 5.16 -3.08 -15.67
N PRO A 88 5.62 -4.00 -16.52
CA PRO A 88 6.18 -3.66 -17.83
C PRO A 88 5.08 -3.17 -18.78
N ALA A 89 5.50 -2.50 -19.84
CA ALA A 89 4.59 -2.14 -20.94
C ALA A 89 4.05 -3.40 -21.62
N ASP A 90 2.80 -3.34 -22.06
CA ASP A 90 2.14 -4.36 -22.87
C ASP A 90 1.51 -3.74 -24.13
N ASP A 91 0.78 -4.55 -24.90
CA ASP A 91 0.16 -4.10 -26.15
C ASP A 91 -0.94 -3.04 -25.96
N GLN A 92 -1.47 -2.88 -24.74
CA GLN A 92 -2.61 -2.02 -24.43
C GLN A 92 -2.25 -0.86 -23.50
N SER A 93 -1.14 -0.95 -22.78
CA SER A 93 -0.79 -0.06 -21.68
C SER A 93 0.72 0.19 -21.63
N PRO A 94 1.14 1.43 -21.30
CA PRO A 94 2.54 1.72 -21.11
C PRO A 94 3.05 1.15 -19.77
N SER A 95 4.37 1.20 -19.55
CA SER A 95 4.97 0.76 -18.29
C SER A 95 4.60 1.70 -17.14
N ALA A 96 4.74 1.25 -15.90
CA ALA A 96 4.34 2.03 -14.73
C ALA A 96 5.09 3.36 -14.56
N SER A 97 6.23 3.56 -15.21
CA SER A 97 6.98 4.81 -15.15
C SER A 97 6.74 5.80 -16.30
N SER A 98 5.96 5.41 -17.32
CA SER A 98 5.70 6.23 -18.53
C SER A 98 4.76 7.41 -18.32
#